data_AF-A0A943W763-F1
#
_entry.id   AF-A0A943W763-F1
#
_cell.length_a   1.000
_cell.length_b   1.000
_cell.length_c   1.000
_cell.angle_alpha   90.00
_cell.angle_beta   90.00
_cell.angle_gamma   90.00
#
_symmetry.space_group_name_H-M   'P 1'
#
loop_
_entity.id
_entity.type
_entity.pdbx_description
1 polymer ?
#
loop_
_entity_poly.entity_id
_entity_poly.type
_entity_poly.pdbx_seq_one_letter_code
_entity_poly.pdbx_strand_id
1 'polypeptide(L)'
;MKLSILLAGSILTSAIVGNAYAQTCGAQPSCSDLGYSHTGSTSDCVGPALKCPFNTSYFNCVKKTEVLDTIELDFSQQKKISSGYTVPKNGMILGSIRDITDYGSVFKVNNFNISLTSVKDQRATVYFPVKAGDYIIMEGREIDVYFVPFAGN
;
A
#
# COMPACT_ATOMS: atom_id res chain seq x y z
N MET A 1 5.44 81.15 21.47
CA MET A 1 5.28 80.04 20.49
C MET A 1 6.58 79.25 20.53
N LYS A 2 6.63 78.06 21.12
CA LYS A 2 6.15 76.74 20.65
C LYS A 2 7.12 76.07 19.66
N LEU A 3 7.38 74.78 19.95
CA LEU A 3 8.01 73.71 19.17
C LEU A 3 9.55 73.64 19.20
N SER A 4 10.18 72.78 20.02
CA SER A 4 10.13 71.31 20.11
C SER A 4 11.40 70.71 19.50
N ILE A 5 12.43 70.62 20.36
CA ILE A 5 13.36 69.49 20.39
C ILE A 5 12.49 68.23 20.31
N LEU A 6 12.50 67.50 19.19
CA LEU A 6 12.00 66.13 19.04
C LEU A 6 12.13 65.66 17.57
N LEU A 7 13.30 65.82 16.96
CA LEU A 7 13.64 65.18 15.68
C LEU A 7 14.67 64.05 15.88
N ALA A 8 14.50 63.27 16.94
CA ALA A 8 15.31 62.08 17.22
C ALA A 8 14.48 60.92 17.83
N GLY A 9 13.16 60.91 17.59
CA GLY A 9 12.25 59.92 18.18
C GLY A 9 11.52 59.01 17.17
N SER A 10 11.62 59.28 15.87
CA SER A 10 10.70 58.69 14.87
C SER A 10 11.31 57.60 13.99
N ILE A 11 12.52 57.10 14.27
CA ILE A 11 13.12 55.97 13.52
C ILE A 11 13.01 54.64 14.28
N LEU A 12 12.54 54.64 15.53
CA LEU A 12 12.41 53.41 16.32
C LEU A 12 11.05 52.70 16.17
N THR A 13 10.04 53.31 15.57
CA THR A 13 8.70 52.71 15.45
C THR A 13 8.47 51.93 14.16
N SER A 14 9.24 52.18 13.09
CA SER A 14 9.16 51.38 11.86
C SER A 14 9.92 50.04 11.94
N ALA A 15 10.87 49.90 12.87
CA ALA A 15 11.56 48.64 13.12
C ALA A 15 10.70 47.61 13.88
N ILE A 16 9.67 48.05 14.60
CA ILE A 16 8.79 47.15 15.37
C ILE A 16 7.74 46.50 14.47
N VAL A 17 7.32 47.18 13.39
CA VAL A 17 6.33 46.65 12.43
C VAL A 17 6.98 45.80 11.34
N GLY A 18 8.26 46.04 11.03
CA GLY A 18 9.06 45.17 10.15
C GLY A 18 9.29 43.76 10.72
N ASN A 19 9.12 43.57 12.03
CA ASN A 19 9.18 42.26 12.67
C ASN A 19 7.90 41.45 12.55
N ALA A 20 6.74 42.04 12.18
CA ALA A 20 5.49 41.28 12.03
C ALA A 20 5.51 40.37 10.80
N TYR A 21 6.23 40.77 9.74
CA TYR A 21 6.44 39.97 8.53
C TYR A 21 7.68 39.05 8.59
N ALA A 22 8.52 39.19 9.62
CA ALA A 22 9.51 38.18 10.00
C ALA A 22 9.00 37.24 11.11
N GLN A 23 7.88 37.58 11.77
CA GLN A 23 7.24 36.79 12.84
C GLN A 23 6.60 35.50 12.32
N THR A 24 6.37 35.39 11.00
CA THR A 24 5.88 34.16 10.38
C THR A 24 6.95 33.09 10.20
N CYS A 25 8.21 33.36 10.57
CA CYS A 25 9.28 32.36 10.66
C CYS A 25 9.43 31.74 12.07
N GLY A 26 8.60 32.16 13.05
CA GLY A 26 8.89 31.99 14.48
C GLY A 26 8.36 30.72 15.16
N ALA A 27 7.51 29.92 14.52
CA ALA A 27 7.06 28.65 15.09
C ALA A 27 7.59 27.50 14.22
N GLN A 28 8.56 26.75 14.76
CA GLN A 28 8.96 25.49 14.18
C GLN A 28 7.72 24.58 14.08
N PRO A 29 7.38 24.06 12.90
CA PRO A 29 6.22 23.18 12.74
C PRO A 29 6.35 21.95 13.64
N SER A 30 5.25 21.30 14.01
CA SER A 30 5.36 20.04 14.76
C SER A 30 5.80 18.90 13.83
N CYS A 31 6.46 17.87 14.38
CA CYS A 31 6.83 16.69 13.61
C CYS A 31 5.60 15.98 13.03
N SER A 32 4.47 16.03 13.74
CA SER A 32 3.20 15.46 13.28
C SER A 32 2.64 16.22 12.08
N ASP A 33 2.71 17.56 12.07
CA ASP A 33 2.26 18.38 10.93
C ASP A 33 3.09 18.11 9.67
N LEU A 34 4.35 17.69 9.84
CA LEU A 34 5.24 17.28 8.75
C LEU A 34 5.12 15.80 8.39
N GLY A 35 4.19 15.05 9.00
CA GLY A 35 3.94 13.64 8.69
C GLY A 35 4.84 12.63 9.41
N TYR A 36 5.61 13.04 10.42
CA TYR A 36 6.34 12.14 11.31
C TYR A 36 5.44 11.73 12.49
N SER A 37 4.59 10.74 12.26
CA SER A 37 3.57 10.30 13.21
C SER A 37 4.03 9.18 14.16
N HIS A 38 5.15 8.50 13.87
CA HIS A 38 5.61 7.37 14.65
C HIS A 38 6.64 7.77 15.71
N THR A 39 6.58 7.07 16.85
CA THR A 39 7.56 7.15 17.94
C THR A 39 7.98 5.76 18.37
N GLY A 40 9.15 5.63 19.02
CA GLY A 40 9.64 4.34 19.52
C GLY A 40 10.55 3.61 18.54
N SER A 41 10.37 2.30 18.37
CA SER A 41 11.28 1.46 17.57
C SER A 41 11.07 1.61 16.07
N THR A 42 12.18 1.57 15.33
CA THR A 42 12.22 1.54 13.86
C THR A 42 12.38 0.13 13.29
N SER A 43 12.43 -0.91 14.13
CA SER A 43 12.57 -2.33 13.75
C SER A 43 11.50 -2.82 12.79
N ASP A 44 10.32 -2.19 12.85
CA ASP A 44 9.13 -2.61 12.10
C ASP A 44 8.97 -1.83 10.81
N CYS A 45 9.90 -0.92 10.51
CA CYS A 45 9.98 -0.28 9.22
C CYS A 45 10.51 -1.27 8.17
N VAL A 46 9.97 -1.22 6.95
CA VAL A 46 10.46 -2.01 5.82
C VAL A 46 11.79 -1.46 5.29
N GLY A 47 12.01 -0.16 5.44
CA GLY A 47 13.23 0.54 5.05
C GLY A 47 13.70 1.56 6.09
N PRO A 48 14.69 2.40 5.75
CA PRO A 48 15.21 3.43 6.64
C PRO A 48 14.10 4.36 7.14
N ALA A 49 14.05 4.58 8.45
CA ALA A 49 13.12 5.54 9.02
C ALA A 49 13.60 6.98 8.78
N LEU A 50 12.72 7.80 8.22
CA LEU A 50 12.96 9.23 8.04
C LEU A 50 12.70 9.92 9.38
N LYS A 51 13.75 10.43 10.02
CA LYS A 51 13.64 11.12 11.32
C LYS A 51 13.25 12.59 11.12
N CYS A 52 12.47 13.11 12.06
CA CYS A 52 12.10 14.52 12.07
C CYS A 52 13.35 15.39 12.37
N PRO A 53 13.60 16.48 11.61
CA PRO A 53 14.85 17.26 11.70
C PRO A 53 15.11 17.93 13.06
N PHE A 54 14.06 18.20 13.82
CA PHE A 54 14.13 18.94 15.08
C PHE A 54 13.69 18.14 16.31
N ASN A 55 13.20 16.91 16.12
CA ASN A 55 12.96 15.97 17.21
C ASN A 55 13.09 14.52 16.69
N THR A 56 14.26 13.92 16.92
CA THR A 56 14.59 12.59 16.39
C THR A 56 13.81 11.44 17.01
N SER A 57 13.02 11.69 18.06
CA SER A 57 12.11 10.69 18.64
C SER A 57 10.90 10.42 17.74
N TYR A 58 10.60 11.34 16.83
CA TYR A 58 9.56 11.18 15.81
C TYR A 58 10.17 10.79 14.48
N PHE A 59 9.52 9.87 13.80
CA PHE A 59 9.92 9.42 12.47
C PHE A 59 8.71 9.02 11.61
N ASN A 60 8.97 8.84 10.32
CA ASN A 60 8.03 8.29 9.35
C ASN A 60 8.71 7.12 8.62
N CYS A 61 7.97 6.04 8.37
CA CYS A 61 8.40 4.92 7.57
C CYS A 61 7.19 4.08 7.19
N VAL A 62 7.27 3.32 6.09
CA VAL A 62 6.29 2.27 5.81
C VAL A 62 6.52 1.12 6.80
N LYS A 63 5.50 0.78 7.56
CA LYS A 63 5.52 -0.35 8.50
C LYS A 63 5.28 -1.66 7.78
N LYS A 64 5.86 -2.74 8.32
CA LYS A 64 5.65 -4.10 7.80
C LYS A 64 4.18 -4.49 7.80
N THR A 65 3.41 -4.09 8.82
CA THR A 65 1.97 -4.35 8.91
C THR A 65 1.19 -3.65 7.80
N GLU A 66 1.52 -2.40 7.48
CA GLU A 66 0.86 -1.66 6.40
C GLU A 66 1.06 -2.35 5.03
N VAL A 67 2.22 -2.98 4.80
CA VAL A 67 2.44 -3.80 3.60
C VAL A 67 1.58 -5.06 3.63
N LEU A 68 1.42 -5.72 4.78
CA LEU A 68 0.56 -6.90 4.89
C LEU A 68 -0.91 -6.56 4.65
N ASP A 69 -1.38 -5.41 5.15
CA ASP A 69 -2.74 -4.92 4.92
C ASP A 69 -3.00 -4.69 3.42
N THR A 70 -1.97 -4.28 2.65
CA THR A 70 -2.14 -4.14 1.19
C THR A 70 -2.31 -5.45 0.44
N ILE A 71 -1.85 -6.58 0.99
CA ILE A 71 -1.97 -7.92 0.39
C ILE A 71 -3.05 -8.78 1.04
N GLU A 72 -3.83 -8.22 1.97
CA GLU A 72 -5.02 -8.87 2.51
C GLU A 72 -6.02 -9.15 1.37
N LEU A 73 -6.73 -10.28 1.44
CA LEU A 73 -7.69 -10.66 0.41
C LEU A 73 -9.05 -10.05 0.69
N ASP A 74 -9.58 -9.27 -0.27
CA ASP A 74 -10.92 -8.72 -0.18
C ASP A 74 -11.96 -9.72 -0.72
N PHE A 75 -12.43 -10.60 0.16
CA PHE A 75 -13.45 -11.59 -0.15
C PHE A 75 -14.82 -10.97 -0.50
N SER A 76 -15.07 -9.69 -0.18
CA SER A 76 -16.31 -9.02 -0.61
C SER A 76 -16.34 -8.80 -2.12
N GLN A 77 -15.17 -8.74 -2.76
CA GLN A 77 -14.98 -8.58 -4.20
C GLN A 77 -14.65 -9.90 -4.91
N GLN A 78 -14.82 -11.05 -4.25
CA GLN A 78 -14.53 -12.34 -4.88
C GLN A 78 -15.39 -12.57 -6.12
N LYS A 79 -14.79 -13.19 -7.14
CA LYS A 79 -15.46 -13.49 -8.39
C LYS A 79 -15.16 -14.91 -8.82
N LYS A 80 -16.19 -15.71 -9.06
CA LYS A 80 -16.03 -17.01 -9.73
C LYS A 80 -15.55 -16.79 -11.16
N ILE A 81 -14.53 -17.53 -11.58
CA ILE A 81 -13.90 -17.39 -12.89
C ILE A 81 -13.96 -18.71 -13.67
N SER A 82 -13.89 -18.59 -14.99
CA SER A 82 -13.77 -19.71 -15.93
C SER A 82 -12.38 -19.70 -16.58
N SER A 83 -12.06 -20.78 -17.30
CA SER A 83 -10.86 -20.80 -18.16
C SER A 83 -10.92 -19.65 -19.18
N GLY A 84 -9.76 -19.07 -19.49
CA GLY A 84 -9.64 -17.91 -20.37
C GLY A 84 -9.88 -16.58 -19.67
N TYR A 85 -9.48 -16.46 -18.41
CA TYR A 85 -9.69 -15.26 -17.59
C TYR A 85 -8.45 -14.36 -17.58
N THR A 86 -8.63 -13.08 -17.90
CA THR A 86 -7.60 -12.04 -17.71
C THR A 86 -7.80 -11.38 -16.36
N VAL A 87 -6.74 -11.37 -15.55
CA VAL A 87 -6.74 -10.84 -14.19
C VAL A 87 -6.78 -9.29 -14.24
N PRO A 88 -7.76 -8.64 -13.60
CA PRO A 88 -7.91 -7.19 -13.69
C PRO A 88 -7.07 -6.41 -12.67
N LYS A 89 -6.73 -7.05 -11.54
CA LYS A 89 -6.05 -6.46 -10.38
C LYS A 89 -5.15 -7.49 -9.72
N ASN A 90 -4.21 -7.05 -8.89
CA ASN A 90 -3.38 -7.98 -8.13
C ASN A 90 -4.25 -8.72 -7.10
N GLY A 91 -3.99 -10.00 -6.89
CA GLY A 91 -4.79 -10.82 -5.98
C GLY A 91 -4.38 -12.27 -5.96
N MET A 92 -5.33 -13.13 -5.61
CA MET A 92 -5.11 -14.56 -5.52
C MET A 92 -6.21 -15.35 -6.22
N ILE A 93 -5.80 -16.46 -6.82
CA ILE A 93 -6.69 -17.49 -7.35
C ILE A 93 -6.85 -18.57 -6.30
N LEU A 94 -8.10 -18.89 -6.01
CA LEU A 94 -8.53 -19.79 -4.96
C LEU A 94 -9.57 -20.76 -5.48
N GLY A 95 -9.46 -22.04 -5.19
CA GLY A 95 -10.56 -22.97 -5.42
C GLY A 95 -10.11 -24.36 -5.78
N SER A 96 -10.94 -25.12 -6.49
CA SER A 96 -10.66 -26.50 -6.82
C SER A 96 -11.00 -26.88 -8.25
N ILE A 97 -10.27 -27.86 -8.76
CA ILE A 97 -10.44 -28.44 -10.08
C ILE A 97 -10.46 -29.96 -9.92
N ARG A 98 -11.43 -30.63 -10.53
CA ARG A 98 -11.49 -32.09 -10.57
C ARG A 98 -10.80 -32.59 -11.84
N ASP A 99 -10.09 -33.70 -11.69
CA ASP A 99 -9.48 -34.50 -12.73
C ASP A 99 -10.43 -34.77 -13.92
N ILE A 100 -9.94 -34.61 -15.15
CA ILE A 100 -10.52 -35.20 -16.34
C ILE A 100 -10.01 -36.64 -16.41
N THR A 101 -10.93 -37.60 -16.48
CA THR A 101 -10.61 -39.03 -16.52
C THR A 101 -9.58 -39.33 -17.61
N ASP A 102 -8.48 -39.98 -17.22
CA ASP A 102 -7.35 -40.37 -18.07
C ASP A 102 -6.56 -39.20 -18.72
N TYR A 103 -6.73 -37.98 -18.19
CA TYR A 103 -6.00 -36.78 -18.65
C TYR A 103 -5.32 -36.00 -17.53
N GLY A 104 -5.98 -35.83 -16.37
CA GLY A 104 -5.50 -34.94 -15.33
C GLY A 104 -6.34 -33.68 -15.18
N SER A 105 -5.89 -32.77 -14.32
CA SER A 105 -6.33 -31.38 -14.26
C SER A 105 -5.12 -30.46 -14.32
N VAL A 106 -5.30 -29.32 -14.99
CA VAL A 106 -4.21 -28.43 -15.33
C VAL A 106 -4.59 -26.98 -14.99
N PHE A 107 -3.66 -26.26 -14.38
CA PHE A 107 -3.77 -24.84 -14.10
C PHE A 107 -2.58 -24.11 -14.71
N LYS A 108 -2.86 -23.10 -15.53
CA LYS A 108 -1.85 -22.31 -16.23
C LYS A 108 -2.03 -20.83 -15.92
N VAL A 109 -0.91 -20.16 -15.68
CA VAL A 109 -0.83 -18.70 -15.58
C VAL A 109 0.20 -18.24 -16.59
N ASN A 110 -0.25 -17.53 -17.64
CA ASN A 110 0.57 -17.19 -18.79
C ASN A 110 1.22 -18.46 -19.37
N ASN A 111 2.56 -18.53 -19.37
CA ASN A 111 3.32 -19.66 -19.89
C ASN A 111 3.70 -20.68 -18.80
N PHE A 112 3.35 -20.42 -17.54
CA PHE A 112 3.60 -21.35 -16.44
C PHE A 112 2.48 -22.37 -16.34
N ASN A 113 2.82 -23.66 -16.27
CA ASN A 113 1.87 -24.77 -16.31
C ASN A 113 2.07 -25.69 -15.10
N ILE A 114 0.98 -26.02 -14.41
CA ILE A 114 0.94 -26.93 -13.26
C ILE A 114 -0.06 -28.05 -13.54
N SER A 115 0.41 -29.30 -13.53
CA SER A 115 -0.46 -30.47 -13.43
C SER A 115 -0.87 -30.66 -11.96
N LEU A 116 -2.16 -30.67 -11.68
CA LEU A 116 -2.69 -30.65 -10.32
C LEU A 116 -3.06 -32.03 -9.77
N THR A 117 -3.37 -33.00 -10.63
CA THR A 117 -3.81 -34.34 -10.24
C THR A 117 -2.95 -35.43 -10.85
N SER A 118 -2.87 -36.56 -10.14
CA SER A 118 -2.15 -37.77 -10.60
C SER A 118 -2.96 -39.05 -10.37
N VAL A 119 -4.18 -38.92 -9.84
CA VAL A 119 -5.08 -40.03 -9.52
C VAL A 119 -6.44 -39.75 -10.16
N LYS A 120 -7.06 -40.80 -10.70
CA LYS A 120 -8.37 -40.73 -11.34
C LYS A 120 -9.42 -40.12 -10.40
N ASP A 121 -10.22 -39.19 -10.93
CA ASP A 121 -11.32 -38.48 -10.24
C ASP A 121 -10.89 -37.65 -9.02
N GLN A 122 -9.57 -37.43 -8.83
CA GLN A 122 -9.03 -36.59 -7.78
C GLN A 122 -9.50 -35.15 -7.94
N ARG A 123 -9.76 -34.48 -6.81
CA ARG A 123 -9.97 -33.03 -6.76
C ARG A 123 -8.73 -32.38 -6.15
N ALA A 124 -8.17 -31.41 -6.86
CA ALA A 124 -7.02 -30.64 -6.40
C ALA A 124 -7.43 -29.20 -6.12
N THR A 125 -6.75 -28.59 -5.16
CA THR A 125 -7.00 -27.21 -4.74
C THR A 125 -5.91 -26.31 -5.31
N VAL A 126 -6.28 -25.14 -5.81
CA VAL A 126 -5.37 -24.12 -6.34
C VAL A 126 -5.37 -22.89 -5.42
N TYR A 127 -4.17 -22.46 -5.06
CA TYR A 127 -3.88 -21.21 -4.36
C TYR A 127 -2.71 -20.56 -5.09
N PHE A 128 -2.95 -19.51 -5.87
CA PHE A 128 -1.92 -18.93 -6.73
C PHE A 128 -1.98 -17.40 -6.76
N PRO A 129 -0.93 -16.68 -6.35
CA PRO A 129 -0.90 -15.22 -6.45
C PRO A 129 -0.79 -14.79 -7.92
N VAL A 130 -1.52 -13.74 -8.28
CA VAL A 130 -1.58 -13.22 -9.65
C VAL A 130 -1.49 -11.70 -9.65
N LYS A 131 -0.99 -11.14 -10.75
CA LYS A 131 -0.97 -9.69 -11.00
C LYS A 131 -1.94 -9.29 -12.11
N ALA A 132 -2.28 -8.01 -12.15
CA ALA A 132 -3.06 -7.45 -13.25
C ALA A 132 -2.40 -7.78 -14.61
N GLY A 133 -3.21 -8.24 -15.56
CA GLY A 133 -2.80 -8.66 -16.89
C GLY A 133 -2.44 -10.14 -17.04
N ASP A 134 -2.28 -10.90 -15.95
CA ASP A 134 -2.06 -12.34 -16.05
C ASP A 134 -3.26 -13.03 -16.71
N TYR A 135 -2.99 -14.05 -17.53
CA TYR A 135 -4.02 -14.82 -18.23
C TYR A 135 -4.07 -16.25 -17.71
N ILE A 136 -5.26 -16.71 -17.33
CA ILE A 136 -5.48 -17.98 -16.65
C ILE A 136 -6.19 -18.96 -17.56
N ILE A 137 -5.60 -20.15 -17.70
CA ILE A 137 -6.23 -21.30 -18.35
C ILE A 137 -6.37 -22.43 -17.34
N MET A 138 -7.54 -23.04 -17.33
CA MET A 138 -7.90 -24.17 -16.48
C MET A 138 -8.48 -25.29 -17.33
N GLU A 139 -8.02 -26.50 -17.09
CA GLU A 139 -8.51 -27.71 -17.74
C GLU A 139 -8.87 -28.71 -16.63
N GLY A 140 -10.13 -29.14 -16.63
CA GLY A 140 -10.66 -29.97 -15.55
C GLY A 140 -12.18 -30.12 -15.66
N ARG A 141 -12.73 -30.98 -14.81
CA ARG A 141 -14.17 -31.07 -14.56
C ARG A 141 -14.50 -30.34 -13.25
N GLU A 142 -15.77 -29.98 -13.10
CA GLU A 142 -16.30 -29.34 -11.88
C GLU A 142 -15.40 -28.21 -11.32
N ILE A 143 -15.02 -27.28 -12.21
CA ILE A 143 -14.14 -26.15 -11.88
C ILE A 143 -14.91 -25.19 -10.97
N ASP A 144 -14.41 -25.03 -9.74
CA ASP A 144 -14.92 -24.06 -8.78
C ASP A 144 -13.76 -23.20 -8.29
N VAL A 145 -13.41 -22.20 -9.10
CA VAL A 145 -12.26 -21.33 -8.89
C VAL A 145 -12.71 -19.88 -8.88
N TYR A 146 -12.12 -19.11 -7.98
CA TYR A 146 -12.42 -17.72 -7.68
C TYR A 146 -11.14 -16.90 -7.82
N PHE A 147 -11.30 -15.69 -8.34
CA PHE A 147 -10.35 -14.62 -8.17
C PHE A 147 -10.77 -13.76 -6.98
N VAL A 148 -9.83 -13.46 -6.09
CA VAL A 148 -10.02 -12.55 -4.96
C VAL A 148 -8.94 -11.47 -5.04
N PRO A 149 -9.29 -10.19 -5.22
CA PRO A 149 -8.30 -9.11 -5.29
C PRO A 149 -7.68 -8.86 -3.92
N PHE A 150 -6.47 -8.28 -3.91
CA PHE A 150 -5.92 -7.70 -2.71
C PHE A 150 -6.64 -6.40 -2.31
N ALA A 151 -6.75 -6.12 -1.02
CA ALA A 151 -7.43 -4.95 -0.48
C ALA A 151 -6.71 -3.64 -0.81
N GLY A 152 -5.37 -3.66 -0.92
CA GLY A 152 -4.54 -2.48 -1.19
C GLY A 152 -4.37 -2.12 -2.67
N ASN A 153 -5.20 -2.65 -3.59
CA ASN A 153 -5.18 -2.28 -5.01
C ASN A 153 -5.65 -0.84 -5.27
#